data_AF-A0A967L682-F1
#
_entry.id   AF-A0A967L682-F1
#
_cell.length_a   1.000
_cell.length_b   1.000
_cell.length_c   1.000
_cell.angle_alpha   90.00
_cell.angle_beta   90.00
_cell.angle_gamma   90.00
#
_symmetry.space_group_name_H-M   'P 1'
#
loop_
_entity.id
_entity.type
_entity.pdbx_description
1 polymer ?
#
loop_
_entity_poly.entity_id
_entity_poly.type
_entity_poly.pdbx_seq_one_letter_code
_entity_poly.pdbx_strand_id
1 'polypeptide(L)'
;MAVLCEQYQLLFIAIPGTGCTAVTNVLLERLDGVSLGDPLISKHYNIAELLEHGLIDPEKLGSLVSFATIRNPYDWYVSDWLRHQEWKRFLLDEQSWIHRARGAKRQRELVTIALERGFDDYLETVLEPLPDHGLFL
;
A
#
# COMPACT_ATOMS: atom_id res chain seq x y z
N MET A 1 1.31 -4.53 -4.71
CA MET A 1 1.52 -5.21 -5.99
C MET A 1 2.19 -6.53 -5.64
N ALA A 2 2.14 -7.55 -6.47
CA ALA A 2 3.01 -8.70 -6.29
C ALA A 2 3.99 -8.79 -7.46
N VAL A 3 5.21 -9.25 -7.22
CA VAL A 3 6.22 -9.41 -8.28
C VAL A 3 6.72 -10.85 -8.26
N LEU A 4 6.58 -11.53 -9.40
CA LEU A 4 7.07 -12.88 -9.62
C LEU A 4 8.42 -12.82 -10.32
N CYS A 5 9.47 -13.42 -9.74
CA CYS A 5 10.76 -13.60 -10.41
C CYS A 5 10.99 -15.10 -10.60
N GLU A 6 10.64 -15.61 -11.79
CA GLU A 6 10.64 -17.05 -12.05
C GLU A 6 12.03 -17.67 -11.95
N GLN A 7 13.05 -16.98 -12.48
CA GLN A 7 14.44 -17.47 -12.48
C GLN A 7 14.95 -17.80 -11.07
N TYR A 8 14.51 -17.04 -10.07
CA TYR A 8 14.93 -17.18 -8.67
C TYR A 8 13.88 -17.86 -7.80
N GLN A 9 12.76 -18.30 -8.39
CA GLN A 9 11.61 -18.88 -7.69
C GLN A 9 11.11 -17.97 -6.54
N LEU A 10 11.01 -16.66 -6.80
CA LEU A 10 10.60 -15.68 -5.80
C LEU A 10 9.23 -15.10 -6.09
N LEU A 11 8.41 -14.94 -5.03
CA LEU A 11 7.20 -14.14 -5.04
C LEU A 11 7.32 -13.02 -4.00
N PHE A 12 7.40 -11.77 -4.45
CA PHE A 12 7.40 -10.63 -3.56
C PHE A 12 5.99 -10.07 -3.38
N ILE A 13 5.55 -9.94 -2.13
CA ILE A 13 4.29 -9.30 -1.76
C ILE A 13 4.58 -7.88 -1.25
N ALA A 14 4.23 -6.86 -2.05
CA ALA A 14 4.54 -5.47 -1.73
C ALA A 14 3.52 -4.90 -0.72
N ILE A 15 3.91 -4.87 0.55
CA ILE A 15 3.13 -4.26 1.64
C ILE A 15 3.29 -2.72 1.61
N PRO A 16 2.19 -1.93 1.67
CA PRO A 16 2.26 -0.47 1.63
C PRO A 16 3.12 0.12 2.77
N GLY A 17 3.91 1.15 2.46
CA GLY A 17 4.65 1.92 3.47
C GLY A 17 5.85 1.20 4.12
N THR A 18 6.22 0.02 3.63
CA THR A 18 7.36 -0.78 4.16
C THR A 18 8.62 -0.71 3.30
N GLY A 19 8.72 0.28 2.40
CA GLY A 19 9.82 0.37 1.43
C GLY A 19 9.66 -0.55 0.22
N CYS A 20 8.45 -1.08 0.01
CA CYS A 20 8.16 -2.05 -1.04
C CYS A 20 8.45 -1.55 -2.46
N THR A 21 8.40 -0.24 -2.71
CA THR A 21 8.74 0.38 -4.01
C THR A 21 10.19 0.14 -4.39
N ALA A 22 11.13 0.24 -3.44
CA ALA A 22 12.55 0.04 -3.73
C ALA A 22 12.82 -1.42 -4.13
N VAL A 23 12.26 -2.38 -3.38
CA VAL A 23 12.37 -3.81 -3.69
C VAL A 23 11.73 -4.15 -5.02
N THR A 24 10.52 -3.63 -5.25
CA THR A 24 9.80 -3.76 -6.52
C THR A 24 10.67 -3.35 -7.71
N ASN A 25 11.25 -2.14 -7.66
CA ASN A 25 12.05 -1.63 -8.78
C ASN A 25 13.26 -2.52 -9.05
N VAL A 26 13.95 -2.99 -8.01
CA VAL A 26 15.08 -3.91 -8.19
C VAL A 26 14.63 -5.22 -8.84
N LEU A 27 13.52 -5.80 -8.40
CA LEU A 27 13.01 -7.06 -8.97
C LEU A 27 12.63 -6.89 -10.45
N LEU A 28 11.89 -5.84 -10.78
CA LEU A 28 11.42 -5.58 -12.15
C LEU A 28 12.57 -5.19 -13.09
N GLU A 29 13.47 -4.31 -12.66
CA GLU A 29 14.49 -3.71 -13.53
C GLU A 29 15.77 -4.56 -13.65
N ARG A 30 16.04 -5.43 -12.67
CA ARG A 30 17.33 -6.14 -12.57
C ARG A 30 17.25 -7.65 -12.45
N LEU A 31 16.08 -8.19 -12.12
CA LEU A 31 15.90 -9.62 -11.85
C LEU A 31 14.76 -10.23 -12.69
N ASP A 32 14.44 -9.60 -13.82
CA ASP A 32 13.40 -10.02 -14.77
C ASP A 32 12.05 -10.32 -14.10
N GLY A 33 11.76 -9.60 -13.02
CA GLY A 33 10.52 -9.71 -12.29
C GLY A 33 9.34 -9.25 -13.13
N VAL A 34 8.21 -9.95 -13.00
CA VAL A 34 6.95 -9.59 -13.64
C VAL A 34 5.95 -9.19 -12.57
N SER A 35 5.33 -8.02 -12.75
CA SER A 35 4.23 -7.59 -11.89
C SER A 35 3.01 -8.49 -12.12
N LEU A 36 2.46 -9.03 -11.03
CA LEU A 36 1.18 -9.73 -11.03
C LEU A 36 0.05 -8.77 -10.65
N GLY A 37 -1.05 -8.88 -11.38
CA GLY A 37 -2.27 -8.10 -11.18
C GLY A 37 -2.31 -6.79 -11.96
N ASP A 38 -3.49 -6.16 -11.96
CA ASP A 38 -3.74 -4.89 -12.63
C ASP A 38 -3.75 -3.76 -11.59
N PRO A 39 -2.84 -2.77 -11.68
CA PRO A 39 -2.82 -1.64 -10.75
C PRO A 39 -4.09 -0.77 -10.79
N LEU A 40 -4.91 -0.90 -11.84
CA LEU A 40 -6.23 -0.25 -11.93
C LEU A 40 -7.30 -0.96 -11.09
N ILE A 41 -7.12 -2.26 -10.82
CA ILE A 41 -8.03 -3.07 -9.99
C ILE A 41 -7.57 -3.02 -8.53
N SER A 42 -6.33 -3.41 -8.27
CA SER A 42 -5.71 -3.25 -6.96
C SER A 42 -4.24 -2.92 -7.09
N LYS A 43 -3.82 -1.89 -6.36
CA LYS A 43 -2.40 -1.56 -6.26
C LYS A 43 -1.66 -2.57 -5.37
N HIS A 44 -2.33 -3.20 -4.41
CA HIS A 44 -1.72 -4.10 -3.42
C HIS A 44 -2.52 -5.39 -3.28
N TYR A 45 -1.90 -6.50 -3.70
CA TYR A 45 -2.47 -7.84 -3.63
C TYR A 45 -1.82 -8.60 -2.46
N ASN A 46 -2.63 -9.30 -1.68
CA ASN A 46 -2.20 -10.36 -0.77
C ASN A 46 -2.26 -11.73 -1.48
N ILE A 47 -1.75 -12.79 -0.83
CA ILE A 47 -1.69 -14.13 -1.43
C ILE A 47 -3.09 -14.69 -1.76
N ALA A 48 -4.08 -14.45 -0.90
CA ALA A 48 -5.44 -14.93 -1.12
C ALA A 48 -6.06 -14.28 -2.37
N GLU A 49 -5.88 -12.97 -2.54
CA GLU A 49 -6.36 -12.25 -3.73
C GLU A 49 -5.64 -12.72 -5.00
N LEU A 50 -4.34 -13.03 -4.95
CA LEU A 50 -3.62 -13.58 -6.11
C LEU A 50 -4.22 -14.93 -6.56
N LEU A 51 -4.57 -15.80 -5.61
CA LEU A 51 -5.19 -17.09 -5.89
C LEU A 51 -6.65 -16.92 -6.38
N GLU A 52 -7.43 -16.08 -5.71
CA GLU A 52 -8.83 -15.80 -6.05
C GLU A 52 -8.98 -15.22 -7.47
N HIS A 53 -8.07 -14.32 -7.86
CA HIS A 53 -8.05 -13.73 -9.19
C HIS A 53 -7.33 -14.58 -10.25
N GLY A 54 -6.83 -15.77 -9.89
CA GLY A 54 -6.11 -16.65 -10.81
C GLY A 54 -4.81 -16.06 -11.35
N LEU A 55 -4.20 -15.13 -10.62
CA LEU A 55 -2.93 -14.49 -10.97
C LEU A 55 -1.73 -15.41 -10.68
N ILE A 56 -1.94 -16.41 -9.83
CA ILE A 56 -1.01 -17.51 -9.59
C ILE A 56 -1.83 -18.76 -9.24
N ASP A 57 -1.40 -19.93 -9.69
CA ASP A 57 -2.00 -21.18 -9.28
C ASP A 57 -1.36 -21.73 -7.99
N PRO A 58 -2.09 -22.57 -7.21
CA PRO A 58 -1.59 -23.09 -5.93
C PRO A 58 -0.31 -23.94 -6.05
N GLU A 59 -0.16 -24.68 -7.15
CA GLU A 59 1.00 -25.55 -7.37
C GLU A 59 2.26 -24.69 -7.61
N LYS A 60 2.15 -23.69 -8.49
CA LYS A 60 3.20 -22.70 -8.71
C LYS A 60 3.53 -21.97 -7.42
N LEU A 61 2.56 -21.48 -6.65
CA LEU A 61 2.79 -20.80 -5.37
C LEU A 61 3.60 -21.69 -4.40
N GLY A 62 3.28 -22.99 -4.32
CA GLY A 62 3.99 -23.95 -3.47
C GLY A 62 5.46 -24.18 -3.87
N SER A 63 5.84 -23.83 -5.10
CA SER A 63 7.22 -23.92 -5.60
C SER A 63 8.05 -22.65 -5.38
N LEU A 64 7.44 -21.56 -4.91
CA LEU A 64 8.08 -20.26 -4.76
C LEU A 64 8.42 -19.95 -3.30
N VAL A 65 9.51 -19.21 -3.10
CA VAL A 65 9.79 -18.53 -1.85
C VAL A 65 9.04 -17.21 -1.84
N SER A 66 7.97 -17.16 -1.04
CA SER A 66 7.20 -15.93 -0.83
C SER A 66 7.84 -15.06 0.25
N PHE A 67 8.00 -13.77 -0.02
CA PHE A 67 8.58 -12.82 0.93
C PHE A 67 7.96 -11.43 0.83
N ALA A 68 8.11 -10.65 1.90
CA ALA A 68 7.59 -9.30 2.01
C ALA A 68 8.52 -8.43 2.84
N THR A 69 8.42 -7.11 2.66
CA THR A 69 9.06 -6.14 3.55
C THR A 69 8.11 -5.78 4.69
N ILE A 70 8.63 -5.77 5.91
CA ILE A 70 7.92 -5.31 7.11
C ILE A 70 8.56 -4.02 7.64
N ARG A 71 7.81 -3.30 8.47
CA ARG A 71 8.29 -2.09 9.13
C ARG A 71 7.81 -2.09 10.58
N ASN A 72 8.57 -1.47 11.48
CA ASN A 72 8.07 -1.14 12.80
C ASN A 72 6.73 -0.37 12.66
N PRO A 73 5.66 -0.78 13.35
CA PRO A 73 4.35 -0.13 13.21
C PRO A 73 4.38 1.37 13.51
N TYR A 74 5.14 1.80 14.52
CA TYR A 74 5.26 3.21 14.88
C TYR A 74 5.90 4.03 13.76
N ASP A 75 7.02 3.53 13.19
CA ASP A 75 7.70 4.20 12.06
C ASP A 75 6.82 4.26 10.81
N TRP A 76 5.96 3.26 10.62
CA TRP A 76 4.97 3.25 9.55
C TRP A 76 3.99 4.42 9.72
N TYR A 77 3.41 4.59 10.92
CA TYR A 77 2.50 5.70 11.21
C TYR A 77 3.18 7.06 11.09
N VAL A 78 4.42 7.20 11.56
CA VAL A 78 5.19 8.44 11.39
C VAL A 78 5.36 8.77 9.90
N SER A 79 5.67 7.78 9.07
CA SER A 79 5.82 8.00 7.63
C SER A 79 4.50 8.26 6.92
N ASP A 80 3.42 7.68 7.42
CA ASP A 80 2.08 7.94 6.91
C ASP A 80 1.63 9.36 7.23
N TRP A 81 1.86 9.82 8.46
CA TRP A 81 1.63 11.20 8.90
C TRP A 81 2.41 12.22 8.05
N LEU A 82 3.72 12.02 7.88
CA LEU A 82 4.56 12.90 7.06
C LEU A 82 4.06 12.95 5.61
N ARG A 83 3.62 11.81 5.05
CA ARG A 83 3.05 11.76 3.70
C ARG A 83 1.77 12.59 3.58
N HIS A 84 0.89 12.54 4.59
CA HIS A 84 -0.30 13.39 4.62
C HIS A 84 0.05 14.87 4.71
N GLN A 85 1.11 15.27 5.41
CA GLN A 85 1.59 16.65 5.37
C GLN A 85 2.04 17.09 3.98
N GLU A 86 2.71 16.22 3.23
CA GLU A 86 3.12 16.51 1.84
C GLU A 86 1.91 16.65 0.90
N TRP A 87 0.80 16.01 1.23
CA TRP A 87 -0.44 16.10 0.45
C TRP A 87 -1.17 17.43 0.58
N LYS A 88 -0.70 18.37 1.40
CA LYS A 88 -1.23 19.74 1.45
C LYS A 88 -1.38 20.39 0.08
N ARG A 89 -0.45 20.11 -0.84
CA ARG A 89 -0.48 20.64 -2.22
C ARG A 89 -1.72 20.17 -3.00
N PHE A 90 -2.23 18.99 -2.68
CA PHE A 90 -3.40 18.41 -3.34
C PHE A 90 -4.70 19.02 -2.85
N LEU A 91 -4.73 19.60 -1.63
CA LEU A 91 -5.90 20.32 -1.14
C LEU A 91 -6.18 21.60 -1.95
N LEU A 92 -5.12 22.24 -2.44
CA LEU A 92 -5.20 23.49 -3.22
C LEU A 92 -5.70 23.28 -4.65
N ASP A 93 -5.58 22.07 -5.18
CA ASP A 93 -6.03 21.72 -6.53
C ASP A 93 -7.41 21.06 -6.46
N GLU A 94 -8.46 21.79 -6.85
CA GLU A 94 -9.84 21.29 -6.87
C GLU A 94 -10.04 20.08 -7.81
N GLN A 95 -9.12 19.87 -8.75
CA GLN A 95 -9.18 18.71 -9.66
C GLN A 95 -8.48 17.47 -9.11
N SER A 96 -7.78 17.60 -7.99
CA SER A 96 -7.02 16.51 -7.37
C SER A 96 -7.90 15.35 -6.89
N TRP A 97 -7.31 14.16 -6.87
CA TRP A 97 -7.91 12.93 -6.36
C TRP A 97 -8.43 13.08 -4.93
N ILE A 98 -7.80 13.93 -4.11
CA ILE A 98 -8.18 14.17 -2.71
C ILE A 98 -9.60 14.73 -2.58
N HIS A 99 -10.18 15.24 -3.68
CA HIS A 99 -11.56 15.72 -3.72
C HIS A 99 -12.56 14.76 -4.32
N ARG A 100 -12.10 13.77 -5.10
CA ARG A 100 -12.94 12.98 -6.00
C ARG A 100 -12.94 11.48 -5.69
N ALA A 101 -11.93 10.99 -5.00
CA ALA A 101 -11.79 9.57 -4.70
C ALA A 101 -12.81 9.08 -3.66
N ARG A 102 -13.15 7.80 -3.71
CA ARG A 102 -13.84 7.13 -2.60
C ARG A 102 -12.98 7.26 -1.34
N GLY A 103 -13.54 7.77 -0.26
CA GLY A 103 -12.79 8.08 0.96
C GLY A 103 -12.13 9.46 1.00
N ALA A 104 -12.31 10.30 -0.03
CA ALA A 104 -11.78 11.68 -0.10
C ALA A 104 -12.03 12.51 1.18
N LYS A 105 -13.23 12.40 1.77
CA LYS A 105 -13.56 13.11 3.02
C LYS A 105 -12.58 12.76 4.15
N ARG A 106 -12.33 11.46 4.36
CA ARG A 106 -11.42 10.96 5.39
C ARG A 106 -9.98 11.37 5.08
N GLN A 107 -9.57 11.27 3.82
CA GLN A 107 -8.24 11.68 3.39
C GLN A 107 -7.99 13.17 3.64
N ARG A 108 -8.97 14.04 3.35
CA ARG A 108 -8.89 15.47 3.69
C ARG A 108 -8.78 15.70 5.19
N GLU A 109 -9.61 15.03 5.98
CA GLU A 109 -9.56 15.10 7.45
C GLU A 109 -8.18 14.71 7.98
N LEU A 110 -7.61 13.60 7.51
CA LEU A 110 -6.27 13.16 7.90
C LEU A 110 -5.19 14.16 7.50
N VAL A 111 -5.28 14.76 6.30
CA VAL A 111 -4.34 15.83 5.90
C VAL A 111 -4.49 17.06 6.79
N THR A 112 -5.71 17.51 7.10
CA THR A 112 -5.95 18.64 7.99
C THR A 112 -5.36 18.39 9.38
N ILE A 113 -5.64 17.22 9.96
CA ILE A 113 -5.12 16.85 11.29
C ILE A 113 -3.59 16.76 11.26
N ALA A 114 -3.01 16.13 10.23
CA ALA A 114 -1.56 16.03 10.08
C ALA A 114 -0.86 17.40 10.01
N LEU A 115 -1.52 18.41 9.43
CA LEU A 115 -1.00 19.77 9.30
C LEU A 115 -1.20 20.64 10.56
N GLU A 116 -2.31 20.45 11.27
CA GLU A 116 -2.75 21.39 12.31
C GLU A 116 -2.55 20.89 13.74
N ARG A 117 -2.57 19.57 13.97
CA ARG A 117 -2.69 18.98 15.31
C ARG A 117 -1.50 18.12 15.75
N GLY A 118 -0.50 17.90 14.88
CA GLY A 118 0.70 17.12 15.23
C GLY A 118 0.50 15.60 15.15
N PHE A 119 1.52 14.83 15.54
CA PHE A 119 1.55 13.38 15.33
C PHE A 119 0.64 12.60 16.29
N ASP A 120 0.54 13.00 17.56
CA ASP A 120 -0.24 12.26 18.55
C ASP A 120 -1.74 12.31 18.23
N ASP A 121 -2.30 13.51 17.94
CA ASP A 121 -3.68 13.68 17.50
C ASP A 121 -3.96 12.93 16.17
N TYR A 122 -2.98 12.90 15.27
CA TYR A 122 -3.06 12.11 14.04
C TYR A 122 -3.16 10.62 14.34
N LEU A 123 -2.30 10.12 15.24
CA LEU A 123 -2.23 8.72 15.62
C LEU A 123 -3.55 8.27 16.28
N GLU A 124 -4.10 9.06 17.21
CA GLU A 124 -5.40 8.79 17.81
C GLU A 124 -6.48 8.70 16.74
N THR A 125 -6.51 9.64 15.81
CA THR A 125 -7.49 9.66 14.72
C THR A 125 -7.41 8.43 13.83
N VAL A 126 -6.21 7.98 13.44
CA VAL A 126 -6.07 6.79 12.56
C VAL A 126 -6.33 5.47 13.29
N LEU A 127 -6.18 5.45 14.62
CA LEU A 127 -6.47 4.28 15.45
C LEU A 127 -7.94 4.21 15.87
N GLU A 128 -8.71 5.29 15.76
CA GLU A 128 -10.15 5.23 15.94
C GLU A 128 -10.76 4.23 14.95
N PRO A 129 -11.58 3.27 15.44
CA PRO A 129 -12.21 2.31 14.58
C PRO A 129 -13.11 3.04 13.58
N LEU A 130 -12.82 2.86 12.29
CA LEU A 130 -13.73 3.30 11.24
C LEU A 130 -15.08 2.59 11.46
N PRO A 131 -16.22 3.30 11.32
CA PRO A 131 -17.52 2.65 11.36
C PRO A 131 -17.54 1.53 10.32
N ASP A 132 -17.91 0.33 10.78
CA ASP A 132 -17.84 -0.97 10.09
C ASP A 132 -18.07 -0.87 8.57
N HIS A 133 -16.98 -0.69 7.83
CA HIS A 133 -16.92 -0.77 6.39
C HIS A 133 -15.77 -1.72 6.09
N GLY A 134 -16.14 -3.00 6.06
CA GLY A 134 -15.26 -4.17 5.96
C GLY A 134 -13.92 -3.94 5.27
N LEU A 135 -12.88 -4.41 5.98
CA LEU A 135 -11.58 -4.85 5.48
C LEU A 135 -10.72 -3.79 4.77
N PHE A 136 -9.67 -3.36 5.48
CA PHE A 136 -8.41 -2.96 4.87
C PHE A 136 -7.25 -3.60 5.64
N LEU A 137 -6.94 -4.84 5.28
CA LEU A 137 -5.61 -5.47 5.34
C LEU A 137 -5.47 -6.37 4.11
#